data_AF-A0A2E5N453-F1
#
_entry.id   AF-A0A2E5N453-F1
#
_cell.length_a   1.000
_cell.length_b   1.000
_cell.length_c   1.000
_cell.angle_alpha   90.00
_cell.angle_beta   90.00
_cell.angle_gamma   90.00
#
_symmetry.space_group_name_H-M   'P 1'
#
loop_
_entity.id
_entity.type
_entity.pdbx_description
1 polymer ?
#
loop_
_entity_poly.entity_id
_entity_poly.type
_entity_poly.pdbx_seq_one_letter_code
_entity_poly.pdbx_strand_id
1 'polypeptide(L)'
;MINNTLAIGIQGIQDGMVGMENAARKIARGGVDGPQGSAEGAGNLVEPMIDLKLYERSVEASAQVVKTADETLGTLLDIRA
;
A
#
# COMPACT_ATOMS: atom_id res chain seq x y z
N MET A 1 -9.79 -5.87 -21.88
CA MET A 1 -9.43 -4.69 -21.07
C MET A 1 -9.47 -4.99 -19.57
N ILE A 2 -10.46 -5.74 -19.05
CA ILE A 2 -10.57 -6.09 -17.61
C ILE A 2 -9.39 -6.93 -17.09
N ASN A 3 -8.85 -7.88 -17.87
CA ASN A 3 -7.64 -8.61 -17.48
C ASN A 3 -6.44 -7.68 -17.23
N ASN A 4 -6.35 -6.57 -17.95
CA ASN A 4 -5.27 -5.59 -17.78
C ASN A 4 -5.48 -4.74 -16.51
N THR A 5 -6.72 -4.34 -16.21
CA THR A 5 -7.04 -3.57 -15.00
C THR A 5 -6.90 -4.40 -13.72
N LEU A 6 -7.25 -5.69 -13.76
CA LEU A 6 -7.03 -6.62 -12.65
C LEU A 6 -5.53 -6.81 -12.39
N ALA A 7 -4.74 -7.01 -13.44
CA ALA A 7 -3.29 -7.13 -13.32
C ALA A 7 -2.65 -5.85 -12.74
N ILE A 8 -3.10 -4.67 -13.17
CA ILE A 8 -2.65 -3.38 -12.64
C ILE A 8 -3.02 -3.23 -11.15
N GLY A 9 -4.24 -3.59 -10.75
CA GLY A 9 -4.66 -3.55 -9.36
C GLY A 9 -3.86 -4.50 -8.46
N ILE A 10 -3.60 -5.72 -8.93
CA ILE A 10 -2.77 -6.69 -8.20
C ILE A 10 -1.30 -6.25 -8.13
N GLN A 11 -0.77 -5.63 -9.20
CA GLN A 11 0.57 -5.07 -9.19
C GLN A 11 0.68 -3.90 -8.19
N GLY A 12 -0.29 -2.98 -8.19
CA GLY A 12 -0.32 -1.86 -7.26
C GLY A 12 -0.42 -2.30 -5.79
N ILE A 13 -1.16 -3.37 -5.50
CA ILE A 13 -1.17 -4.00 -4.17
C ILE A 13 0.23 -4.51 -3.81
N GLN A 14 0.89 -5.26 -4.70
CA GLN A 14 2.23 -5.80 -4.44
C GLN A 14 3.25 -4.69 -4.19
N ASP A 15 3.27 -3.67 -5.05
CA ASP A 15 4.19 -2.53 -4.93
C ASP A 15 3.95 -1.75 -3.63
N GLY A 16 2.69 -1.50 -3.30
CA GLY A 16 2.29 -0.85 -2.05
C GLY A 16 2.68 -1.66 -0.81
N MET A 17 2.56 -2.99 -0.84
CA MET A 17 2.98 -3.85 0.26
C MET A 17 4.50 -3.82 0.48
N VAL A 18 5.29 -3.82 -0.60
CA VAL A 18 6.76 -3.68 -0.52
C VAL A 18 7.15 -2.32 0.07
N GLY A 19 6.50 -1.24 -0.38
CA GLY A 19 6.70 0.10 0.16
C GLY A 19 6.37 0.19 1.65
N MET A 20 5.24 -0.40 2.05
CA MET A 20 4.78 -0.44 3.43
C MET A 20 5.75 -1.22 4.33
N GLU A 21 6.28 -2.35 3.87
CA GLU A 21 7.27 -3.11 4.63
C GLU A 21 8.56 -2.31 4.85
N ASN A 22 9.03 -1.59 3.83
CA ASN A 22 10.21 -0.75 3.94
C ASN A 22 9.98 0.42 4.91
N ALA A 23 8.83 1.08 4.84
CA ALA A 23 8.44 2.14 5.78
C ALA A 23 8.36 1.63 7.22
N ALA A 24 7.72 0.47 7.42
CA ALA A 24 7.63 -0.18 8.73
C ALA A 24 9.01 -0.52 9.32
N ARG A 25 9.95 -1.02 8.49
CA ARG A 25 11.32 -1.28 8.93
C ARG A 25 12.04 0.01 9.35
N LYS A 26 11.85 1.11 8.63
CA LYS A 26 12.43 2.42 9.00
C LYS A 26 11.86 2.91 10.33
N ILE A 27 10.55 2.79 10.56
CA ILE A 27 9.91 3.14 11.84
C ILE A 27 10.46 2.27 12.98
N ALA A 28 10.54 0.95 12.77
CA ALA A 28 11.06 0.04 13.78
C ALA A 28 12.51 0.37 14.15
N ARG A 29 13.34 0.76 13.17
CA ARG A 29 14.73 1.20 13.41
C ARG A 29 14.81 2.56 14.10
N GLY A 30 14.03 3.55 13.66
CA GLY A 30 14.00 4.87 14.30
C GLY A 30 13.43 4.84 15.73
N GLY A 31 12.63 3.81 16.08
CA GLY A 31 12.16 3.58 17.44
C GLY A 31 13.20 2.94 18.39
N VAL A 32 14.24 2.25 17.88
CA VAL A 32 15.29 1.63 18.71
C VAL A 32 16.44 2.58 19.03
N ASP A 33 16.64 3.65 18.25
CA ASP A 33 17.67 4.69 18.47
C ASP A 33 17.24 5.76 19.50
N GLY A 34 16.62 5.33 20.61
CA GLY A 34 16.11 6.18 21.70
C GLY A 34 17.15 7.12 22.35
N PRO A 35 16.75 7.90 23.39
CA PRO A 35 17.19 9.27 23.73
C PRO A 35 18.67 9.53 24.10
N GLN A 36 19.59 8.62 23.81
CA GLN A 36 21.03 8.83 23.87
C GLN A 36 21.68 9.05 22.48
N GLY A 37 20.96 8.83 21.39
CA GLY A 37 21.34 9.28 20.04
C GLY A 37 20.92 10.73 19.82
N SER A 38 21.70 11.50 19.06
CA SER A 38 21.52 12.94 18.84
C SER A 38 20.06 13.34 18.56
N ALA A 39 19.70 14.58 18.92
CA ALA A 39 18.37 15.18 18.73
C ALA A 39 17.87 15.25 17.26
N GLU A 40 18.57 14.62 16.32
CA GLU A 40 18.24 14.47 14.90
C GLU A 40 17.29 13.27 14.62
N GLY A 41 17.12 12.34 15.58
CA GLY A 41 16.33 11.11 15.39
C GLY A 41 14.80 11.29 15.32
N ALA A 42 14.23 12.32 15.97
CA ALA A 42 12.77 12.50 16.00
C ALA A 42 12.19 12.99 14.66
N GLY A 43 12.97 13.73 13.86
CA GLY A 43 12.59 14.10 12.49
C GLY A 43 12.61 12.91 11.52
N ASN A 44 13.35 11.86 11.88
CA ASN A 44 13.58 10.67 11.06
C ASN A 44 12.41 9.67 11.09
N LEU A 45 11.41 9.87 11.98
CA LEU A 45 10.24 8.99 12.09
C LEU A 45 9.00 9.52 11.37
N VAL A 46 8.91 10.84 11.16
CA VAL A 46 7.75 11.48 10.52
C VAL A 46 7.65 11.07 9.05
N GLU A 47 8.75 11.13 8.31
CA GLU A 47 8.82 10.72 6.90
C GLU A 47 8.39 9.26 6.68
N PRO A 48 8.94 8.25 7.38
CA PRO A 48 8.51 6.88 7.17
C PRO A 48 7.09 6.60 7.68
N MET A 49 6.55 7.38 8.63
CA MET A 49 5.12 7.30 8.99
C MET A 49 4.21 7.84 7.89
N ILE A 50 4.60 8.94 7.22
CA ILE A 50 3.87 9.47 6.07
C ILE A 50 3.95 8.49 4.89
N ASP A 51 5.14 7.96 4.61
CA ASP A 51 5.34 6.92 3.57
C ASP A 51 4.44 5.71 3.83
N LEU A 52 4.38 5.23 5.08
CA LEU A 52 3.52 4.11 5.45
C LEU A 52 2.05 4.38 5.10
N LYS A 53 1.55 5.57 5.44
CA LYS A 53 0.17 5.99 5.12
C LYS A 53 -0.06 6.17 3.62
N LEU A 54 0.94 6.67 2.90
CA LEU A 54 0.87 6.80 1.44
C LEU A 54 0.75 5.43 0.78
N TYR A 55 1.57 4.46 1.19
CA TYR A 55 1.52 3.10 0.67
C TYR A 55 0.24 2.37 1.07
N GLU A 56 -0.25 2.53 2.30
CA GLU A 56 -1.56 2.03 2.73
C GLU A 56 -2.66 2.52 1.79
N ARG A 57 -2.70 3.82 1.50
CA ARG A 57 -3.71 4.40 0.60
C ARG A 57 -3.57 3.92 -0.85
N SER A 58 -2.33 3.66 -1.30
CA SER A 58 -2.06 3.08 -2.62
C SER A 58 -2.58 1.64 -2.74
N VAL A 59 -2.39 0.83 -1.70
CA VAL A 59 -2.95 -0.53 -1.62
C VAL A 59 -4.47 -0.48 -1.62
N GLU A 60 -5.09 0.38 -0.81
CA GLU A 60 -6.55 0.55 -0.77
C GLU A 60 -7.14 0.94 -2.14
N ALA A 61 -6.51 1.90 -2.82
CA ALA A 61 -6.94 2.33 -4.15
C ALA A 61 -6.83 1.18 -5.16
N SER A 62 -5.74 0.41 -5.11
CA SER A 62 -5.52 -0.74 -5.99
C SER A 62 -6.51 -1.88 -5.70
N ALA A 63 -6.83 -2.11 -4.43
CA ALA A 63 -7.87 -3.05 -4.01
C ALA A 63 -9.26 -2.65 -4.53
N GLN A 64 -9.57 -1.35 -4.55
CA GLN A 64 -10.81 -0.85 -5.14
C GLN A 64 -10.88 -1.14 -6.65
N VAL A 65 -9.76 -1.02 -7.38
CA VAL A 65 -9.71 -1.39 -8.82
C VAL A 65 -9.97 -2.88 -9.02
N VAL A 66 -9.35 -3.75 -8.19
CA VAL A 66 -9.58 -5.20 -8.23
C VAL A 66 -11.04 -5.52 -7.94
N LYS A 67 -11.63 -4.90 -6.91
CA LYS A 67 -13.02 -5.09 -6.53
C LYS A 67 -13.98 -4.67 -7.65
N THR A 68 -13.79 -3.49 -8.24
CA THR A 68 -14.64 -3.03 -9.34
C THR A 68 -14.47 -3.94 -10.57
N ALA A 69 -13.25 -4.43 -10.86
CA ALA A 69 -13.05 -5.41 -11.93
C ALA A 69 -13.83 -6.71 -11.66
N ASP A 70 -13.83 -7.21 -10.43
CA ASP A 70 -14.58 -8.41 -10.02
C ASP A 70 -16.10 -8.19 -10.13
N GLU A 71 -16.62 -7.06 -9.64
CA GLU A 71 -18.05 -6.70 -9.76
C GLU A 71 -18.48 -6.57 -11.23
N THR A 72 -17.65 -5.98 -12.10
CA THR A 72 -17.96 -5.93 -13.54
C THR A 72 -17.96 -7.31 -14.18
N LEU A 73 -17.09 -8.22 -13.74
CA LEU A 73 -17.10 -9.60 -14.22
C LEU A 73 -18.33 -10.36 -13.73
N GLY A 74 -18.68 -10.21 -12.46
CA GLY A 74 -19.87 -10.81 -11.85
C GLY A 74 -21.16 -10.37 -12.53
N THR A 75 -21.32 -9.06 -12.77
CA THR A 75 -22.47 -8.53 -13.53
C THR A 75 -22.53 -9.03 -14.97
N LEU A 76 -21.38 -9.18 -15.65
CA LEU A 76 -21.34 -9.78 -16.99
C LEU A 76 -21.69 -11.27 -17.00
N LEU A 77 -21.36 -12.00 -15.94
CA LEU A 77 -21.76 -13.40 -15.76
C LEU A 77 -23.27 -13.52 -15.52
N ASP A 78 -23.82 -12.66 -14.65
CA ASP A 78 -25.25 -12.65 -14.28
C ASP A 78 -26.16 -12.34 -15.49
N ILE A 79 -25.77 -11.39 -16.36
CA ILE A 79 -26.52 -11.06 -17.59
C ILE A 79 -26.58 -12.25 -18.58
N ARG A 80 -25.61 -13.17 -18.53
CA ARG A 80 -25.51 -14.30 -19.46
C ARG A 80 -26.16 -15.59 -18.94
N ALA A 81 -26.55 -15.64 -17.67
CA ALA A 81 -27.24 -16.76 -17.05
C ALA A 81 -28.76 -16.69 -17.31
#